data_AF-A0A4Q5Y462-F1
#
_entry.id   AF-A0A4Q5Y462-F1
#
_cell.length_a   1.000
_cell.length_b   1.000
_cell.length_c   1.000
_cell.angle_alpha   90.00
_cell.angle_beta   90.00
_cell.angle_gamma   90.00
#
_symmetry.space_group_name_H-M   'P 1'
#
loop_
_entity.id
_entity.type
_entity.pdbx_description
1 polymer ?
#
loop_
_entity_poly.entity_id
_entity_poly.type
_entity_poly.pdbx_seq_one_letter_code
_entity_poly.pdbx_strand_id
1 'polypeptide(L)'
;MKFTVYPPDGSAALIYTQTITGSPTPSVSAEEIVPFFYGIDYYYDVEVTDPCGVVYTSTNNLIDPLFNAEGGFESAGCDGKFLTISLTKYVAPYQITFTSVPPGFDPNDFNALHPGPFTTAKTVYGGQDDAVPEGDYYFSVTDACGRTDTGIITIEIIDKEPSISVTPASCSNPLGSVEIEVPEATIVMAVVETAPSSYPHQLQHDVTTFIGSNVLTLEDIPVGNYLVVLTDECGIEYDAEFEVLAFNISSINPIARPDCSPGKSTVSILSFNPPLTSIIITAAPLEFTETLPHDASYNIANGAFSM
;
A
#
# COMPACT_ATOMS: atom_id res chain seq x y z
N MET A 1 -32.78 25.31 -22.51
CA MET A 1 -31.66 25.46 -21.54
C MET A 1 -31.12 26.87 -21.67
N LYS A 2 -30.74 27.47 -20.55
CA LYS A 2 -30.22 28.82 -20.44
C LYS A 2 -28.94 28.79 -19.60
N PHE A 3 -27.88 29.37 -20.13
CA PHE A 3 -26.65 29.66 -19.39
C PHE A 3 -26.61 31.14 -19.05
N THR A 4 -26.27 31.47 -17.81
CA THR A 4 -26.07 32.84 -17.35
C THR A 4 -24.65 32.95 -16.81
N VAL A 5 -23.76 33.61 -17.55
CA VAL A 5 -22.36 33.81 -17.14
C VAL A 5 -22.23 35.16 -16.46
N TYR A 6 -21.50 35.22 -15.36
CA TYR A 6 -21.25 36.44 -14.60
C TYR A 6 -19.82 36.92 -14.85
N PRO A 7 -19.60 37.93 -15.72
CA PRO A 7 -18.27 38.48 -15.95
C PRO A 7 -17.65 39.00 -14.65
N PRO A 8 -16.35 38.74 -14.39
CA PRO A 8 -15.68 39.17 -13.17
C PRO A 8 -15.44 40.69 -13.08
N ASP A 9 -15.59 41.41 -14.20
CA ASP A 9 -15.45 42.86 -14.27
C ASP A 9 -16.69 43.63 -13.76
N GLY A 10 -17.74 42.91 -13.34
CA GLY A 10 -19.00 43.48 -12.88
C GLY A 10 -19.91 43.99 -14.01
N SER A 11 -19.57 43.69 -15.27
CA SER A 11 -20.47 43.95 -16.40
C SER A 11 -21.74 43.09 -16.32
N ALA A 12 -22.73 43.42 -17.16
CA ALA A 12 -24.01 42.71 -17.16
C ALA A 12 -23.81 41.23 -17.50
N ALA A 13 -24.57 40.35 -16.83
CA ALA A 13 -24.51 38.92 -17.07
C ALA A 13 -24.80 38.58 -18.55
N LEU A 14 -24.02 37.66 -19.09
CA LEU A 14 -24.17 37.18 -20.46
C LEU A 14 -25.13 36.00 -20.46
N ILE A 15 -26.18 36.08 -21.26
CA ILE A 15 -27.24 35.08 -21.29
C ILE A 15 -27.21 34.37 -22.64
N TYR A 16 -27.09 33.04 -22.59
CA TYR A 16 -27.13 32.16 -23.74
C TYR A 16 -28.30 31.21 -23.60
N THR A 17 -29.08 31.02 -24.67
CA THR A 17 -30.24 30.14 -24.65
C THR A 17 -30.17 29.17 -25.81
N GLN A 18 -30.35 27.89 -25.51
CA GLN A 18 -30.39 26.83 -26.50
C GLN A 18 -31.60 25.91 -26.29
N THR A 19 -32.15 25.44 -27.41
CA THR A 19 -33.22 24.44 -27.43
C THR A 19 -32.66 23.15 -27.98
N ILE A 20 -32.64 22.11 -27.16
CA ILE A 20 -32.12 20.81 -27.58
C ILE A 20 -33.28 20.01 -28.18
N THR A 21 -33.32 19.90 -29.50
CA THR A 21 -34.35 19.14 -30.22
C THR A 21 -33.79 17.77 -30.62
N GLY A 22 -34.31 16.71 -29.99
CA GLY A 22 -33.99 15.32 -30.35
C GLY A 22 -32.68 14.81 -29.76
N SER A 23 -32.77 14.06 -28.66
CA SER A 23 -31.70 13.15 -28.23
C SER A 23 -32.31 11.90 -27.61
N PRO A 24 -31.83 10.68 -27.95
CA PRO A 24 -32.28 9.46 -27.32
C PRO A 24 -31.72 9.34 -25.91
N THR A 25 -32.48 8.62 -25.07
CA THR A 25 -32.17 8.24 -23.70
C THR A 25 -30.79 7.58 -23.51
N PRO A 26 -30.15 7.71 -22.32
CA PRO A 26 -30.68 8.32 -21.09
C PRO A 26 -30.11 9.72 -20.74
N SER A 27 -29.17 10.28 -21.51
CA SER A 27 -28.57 11.59 -21.23
C SER A 27 -28.61 12.54 -22.42
N VAL A 28 -28.65 13.83 -22.14
CA VAL A 28 -28.59 14.92 -23.12
C VAL A 28 -27.41 15.78 -22.75
N SER A 29 -26.46 15.96 -23.69
CA SER A 29 -25.33 16.88 -23.53
C SER A 29 -25.63 18.23 -24.19
N ALA A 30 -24.97 19.25 -23.66
CA ALA A 30 -25.19 20.65 -23.97
C ALA A 30 -23.85 21.36 -23.86
N GLU A 31 -23.45 22.10 -24.89
CA GLU A 31 -22.19 22.85 -24.92
C GLU A 31 -22.49 24.30 -25.33
N GLU A 32 -21.84 25.25 -24.65
CA GLU A 32 -21.97 26.67 -24.93
C GLU A 32 -20.58 27.33 -24.90
N ILE A 33 -20.32 28.23 -25.85
CA ILE A 33 -19.04 28.95 -25.93
C ILE A 33 -19.22 30.30 -25.24
N VAL A 34 -18.49 30.49 -24.15
CA VAL A 34 -18.55 31.70 -23.33
C VAL A 34 -17.22 32.46 -23.39
N PRO A 35 -17.21 33.79 -23.18
CA PRO A 35 -15.96 34.54 -23.02
C PRO A 35 -15.12 33.96 -21.90
N PHE A 36 -13.81 33.91 -22.13
CA PHE A 36 -12.83 33.38 -21.18
C PHE A 36 -12.12 34.53 -20.48
N PHE A 37 -12.42 34.74 -19.21
CA PHE A 37 -11.84 35.79 -18.39
C PHE A 37 -10.60 35.25 -17.66
N TYR A 38 -9.45 35.27 -18.34
CA TYR A 38 -8.23 34.64 -17.82
C TYR A 38 -7.76 35.23 -16.48
N GLY A 39 -7.33 34.35 -15.57
CA GLY A 39 -6.71 34.71 -14.29
C GLY A 39 -7.66 35.22 -13.20
N ILE A 40 -8.97 35.25 -13.44
CA ILE A 40 -9.96 35.67 -12.45
C ILE A 40 -11.10 34.67 -12.42
N ASP A 41 -11.34 34.05 -11.27
CA ASP A 41 -12.47 33.18 -11.06
C ASP A 41 -13.79 33.89 -11.38
N TYR A 42 -14.67 33.19 -12.08
CA TYR A 42 -16.01 33.66 -12.39
C TYR A 42 -17.00 32.50 -12.33
N TYR A 43 -18.29 32.84 -12.35
CA TYR A 43 -19.34 31.86 -12.15
C TYR A 43 -20.31 31.84 -13.31
N TYR A 44 -21.00 30.71 -13.46
CA TYR A 44 -22.17 30.61 -14.31
C TYR A 44 -23.29 29.80 -13.66
N ASP A 45 -24.51 30.13 -14.07
CA ASP A 45 -25.72 29.41 -13.71
C ASP A 45 -26.28 28.70 -14.94
N VAL A 46 -26.85 27.52 -14.73
CA VAL A 46 -27.55 26.74 -15.74
C VAL A 46 -28.99 26.57 -15.31
N GLU A 47 -29.91 26.86 -16.22
CA GLU A 47 -31.34 26.61 -16.07
C GLU A 47 -31.81 25.70 -17.21
N VAL A 48 -32.47 24.60 -16.86
CA VAL A 48 -33.00 23.61 -17.80
C VAL A 48 -34.48 23.49 -17.60
N THR A 49 -35.27 23.73 -18.65
CA THR A 49 -36.70 23.43 -18.67
C THR A 49 -36.91 22.15 -19.44
N ASP A 50 -37.53 21.15 -18.82
CA ASP A 50 -37.87 19.89 -19.47
C ASP A 50 -39.13 20.04 -20.36
N PRO A 51 -39.47 19.01 -21.18
CA PRO A 51 -40.68 19.05 -22.00
C PRO A 51 -41.99 19.12 -21.20
N CYS A 52 -41.99 18.75 -19.92
CA CYS A 52 -43.13 18.84 -19.01
C CYS A 52 -43.28 20.25 -18.38
N GLY A 53 -42.34 21.16 -18.64
CA GLY A 53 -42.31 22.52 -18.08
C GLY A 53 -41.66 22.62 -16.70
N VAL A 54 -41.04 21.56 -16.19
CA VAL A 54 -40.29 21.58 -14.93
C VAL A 54 -38.95 22.27 -15.15
N VAL A 55 -38.60 23.20 -14.26
CA VAL A 55 -37.34 23.94 -14.30
C VAL A 55 -36.35 23.37 -13.27
N TYR A 56 -35.16 23.05 -13.74
CA TYR A 56 -34.01 22.61 -12.96
C TYR A 56 -32.93 23.68 -13.03
N THR A 57 -32.30 24.00 -11.89
CA THR A 57 -31.23 24.99 -11.82
C THR A 57 -29.98 24.41 -11.18
N SER A 58 -28.83 24.86 -11.67
CA SER A 58 -27.52 24.67 -11.08
C SER A 58 -26.87 26.05 -11.03
N THR A 59 -26.58 26.55 -9.84
CA THR A 59 -26.12 27.92 -9.64
C THR A 59 -24.73 27.96 -9.02
N ASN A 60 -24.03 29.09 -9.21
CA ASN A 60 -22.67 29.32 -8.72
C ASN A 60 -21.65 28.27 -9.18
N ASN A 61 -21.74 27.82 -10.43
CA ASN A 61 -20.74 26.91 -10.98
C ASN A 61 -19.45 27.70 -11.25
N LEU A 62 -18.37 27.32 -10.57
CA LEU A 62 -17.07 27.98 -10.68
C LEU A 62 -16.42 27.66 -12.02
N ILE A 63 -15.93 28.70 -12.68
CA ILE A 63 -14.91 28.60 -13.73
C ILE A 63 -13.64 29.18 -13.14
N ASP A 64 -12.70 28.28 -12.85
CA ASP A 64 -11.30 28.63 -12.60
C ASP A 64 -10.60 28.68 -13.96
N PRO A 65 -10.14 29.85 -14.43
CA PRO A 65 -9.54 29.99 -15.75
C PRO A 65 -8.01 29.97 -15.72
N LEU A 66 -7.38 29.62 -14.59
CA LEU A 66 -5.93 29.67 -14.48
C LEU A 66 -5.29 28.53 -15.28
N PHE A 67 -4.27 28.89 -16.07
CA PHE A 67 -3.41 27.92 -16.75
C PHE A 67 -2.66 27.15 -15.66
N ASN A 68 -2.71 25.82 -15.74
CA ASN A 68 -2.04 24.97 -14.77
C ASN A 68 -1.19 23.92 -15.46
N ALA A 69 0.03 23.75 -14.95
CA ALA A 69 0.96 22.71 -15.30
C ALA A 69 1.22 21.83 -14.07
N GLU A 70 0.82 20.56 -14.16
CA GLU A 70 1.02 19.57 -13.12
C GLU A 70 2.15 18.62 -13.53
N GLY A 71 3.15 18.50 -12.65
CA GLY A 71 4.23 17.56 -12.80
C GLY A 71 3.93 16.26 -12.06
N GLY A 72 4.29 15.14 -12.65
CA GLY A 72 4.16 13.82 -12.04
C GLY A 72 5.15 12.84 -12.66
N PHE A 73 5.00 11.57 -12.32
CA PHE A 73 5.84 10.50 -12.86
C PHE A 73 5.01 9.23 -13.07
N GLU A 74 5.52 8.36 -13.93
CA GLU A 74 4.97 7.04 -14.19
C GLU A 74 6.08 5.99 -14.06
N SER A 75 5.69 4.72 -13.97
CA SER A 75 6.64 3.61 -13.81
C SER A 75 7.38 3.34 -15.12
N ALA A 76 8.71 3.36 -15.09
CA ALA A 76 9.58 2.92 -16.17
C ALA A 76 9.86 1.41 -16.11
N GLY A 77 9.11 0.65 -15.30
CA GLY A 77 9.43 -0.74 -15.02
C GLY A 77 10.53 -0.85 -13.98
N CYS A 78 11.52 -1.69 -14.24
CA CYS A 78 12.65 -1.93 -13.34
C CYS A 78 13.68 -0.80 -13.33
N ASP A 79 13.69 0.04 -14.36
CA ASP A 79 14.65 1.15 -14.44
C ASP A 79 14.26 2.34 -13.55
N GLY A 80 13.06 2.34 -12.97
CA GLY A 80 12.60 3.36 -12.03
C GLY A 80 11.38 4.12 -12.53
N LYS A 81 11.49 5.44 -12.67
CA LYS A 81 10.38 6.34 -13.03
C LYS A 81 10.72 7.23 -14.22
N PHE A 82 9.72 7.62 -15.00
CA PHE A 82 9.85 8.64 -16.05
C PHE A 82 8.89 9.80 -15.79
N LEU A 83 9.22 11.01 -16.26
CA LEU A 83 8.47 12.22 -15.92
C LEU A 83 7.27 12.41 -16.83
N THR A 84 6.20 12.98 -16.27
CA THR A 84 5.06 13.47 -17.02
C THR A 84 4.73 14.90 -16.61
N ILE A 85 4.43 15.76 -17.58
CA ILE A 85 3.94 17.11 -17.33
C ILE A 85 2.60 17.23 -18.07
N SER A 86 1.53 17.45 -17.32
CA SER A 86 0.16 17.55 -17.82
C SER A 86 -0.35 18.98 -17.66
N LEU A 87 -1.00 19.49 -18.71
CA LEU A 87 -1.50 20.85 -18.77
C LEU A 87 -3.02 20.88 -18.82
N THR A 88 -3.60 21.84 -18.10
CA THR A 88 -5.02 22.19 -18.23
C THR A 88 -5.18 23.65 -18.61
N LYS A 89 -6.25 23.96 -19.35
CA LYS A 89 -6.62 25.34 -19.77
C LYS A 89 -5.49 26.08 -20.51
N TYR A 90 -4.63 25.33 -21.23
CA TYR A 90 -3.49 25.84 -22.00
C TYR A 90 -3.85 26.14 -23.46
N VAL A 91 -3.02 26.94 -24.15
CA VAL A 91 -3.12 27.13 -25.60
C VAL A 91 -1.85 26.58 -26.26
N ALA A 92 -2.02 25.59 -27.13
CA ALA A 92 -0.93 25.01 -27.91
C ALA A 92 -0.41 25.98 -29.00
N PRO A 93 0.87 25.89 -29.40
CA PRO A 93 1.90 25.07 -28.78
C PRO A 93 2.44 25.67 -27.49
N TYR A 94 3.08 24.85 -26.65
CA TYR A 94 3.79 25.31 -25.46
C TYR A 94 5.25 24.83 -25.44
N GLN A 95 6.03 25.42 -24.54
CA GLN A 95 7.41 25.06 -24.26
C GLN A 95 7.57 24.70 -22.78
N ILE A 96 8.46 23.76 -22.48
CA ILE A 96 8.86 23.36 -21.13
C ILE A 96 10.34 23.69 -20.96
N THR A 97 10.70 24.35 -19.87
CA THR A 97 12.09 24.59 -19.47
C THR A 97 12.31 24.02 -18.08
N PHE A 98 13.38 23.25 -17.88
CA PHE A 98 13.81 22.86 -16.55
C PHE A 98 14.75 23.93 -15.98
N THR A 99 14.44 24.44 -14.79
CA THR A 99 15.21 25.48 -14.11
C THR A 99 16.24 24.91 -13.14
N SER A 100 16.03 23.69 -12.66
CA SER A 100 16.97 22.91 -11.87
C SER A 100 16.63 21.43 -12.04
N VAL A 101 17.66 20.59 -12.20
CA VAL A 101 17.52 19.14 -12.45
C VAL A 101 18.57 18.36 -11.67
N PRO A 102 18.34 17.07 -11.40
CA PRO A 102 19.35 16.22 -10.78
C PRO A 102 20.56 15.99 -11.69
N PRO A 103 21.73 15.63 -11.12
CA PRO A 103 22.89 15.24 -11.91
C PRO A 103 22.57 14.08 -12.86
N GLY A 104 23.02 14.17 -14.11
CA GLY A 104 22.84 13.12 -15.12
C GLY A 104 21.56 13.22 -15.95
N PHE A 105 20.69 14.20 -15.68
CA PHE A 105 19.51 14.45 -16.53
C PHE A 105 19.80 15.52 -17.61
N ASP A 106 19.68 15.14 -18.88
CA ASP A 106 19.55 16.08 -20.01
C ASP A 106 18.16 15.89 -20.64
N PRO A 107 17.29 16.92 -20.64
CA PRO A 107 15.93 16.77 -21.16
C PRO A 107 15.88 16.44 -22.66
N ASN A 108 16.92 16.71 -23.45
CA ASN A 108 16.96 16.35 -24.87
C ASN A 108 17.19 14.85 -25.10
N ASP A 109 17.84 14.18 -24.15
CA ASP A 109 18.08 12.73 -24.21
C ASP A 109 16.76 11.96 -23.97
N PHE A 110 15.94 12.47 -23.05
CA PHE A 110 14.66 11.86 -22.65
C PHE A 110 13.44 12.36 -23.44
N ASN A 111 13.58 13.47 -24.16
CA ASN A 111 12.57 13.95 -25.11
C ASN A 111 13.21 14.81 -26.21
N ALA A 112 13.35 14.24 -27.41
CA ALA A 112 13.97 14.92 -28.55
C ALA A 112 13.22 16.18 -29.05
N LEU A 113 11.97 16.40 -28.62
CA LEU A 113 11.21 17.61 -28.93
C LEU A 113 11.46 18.73 -27.90
N HIS A 114 12.23 18.50 -26.84
CA HIS A 114 12.56 19.53 -25.85
C HIS A 114 13.29 20.73 -26.51
N PRO A 115 12.98 21.99 -26.12
CA PRO A 115 12.00 22.44 -25.11
C PRO A 115 10.56 22.57 -25.63
N GLY A 116 10.30 22.15 -26.86
CA GLY A 116 9.03 22.28 -27.58
C GLY A 116 9.30 22.59 -29.06
N PRO A 117 8.26 22.84 -29.86
CA PRO A 117 6.86 23.05 -29.47
C PRO A 117 6.11 21.73 -29.19
N PHE A 118 5.41 21.68 -28.06
CA PHE A 118 4.48 20.59 -27.74
C PHE A 118 3.03 21.01 -28.04
N THR A 119 2.22 20.09 -28.52
CA THR A 119 0.82 20.37 -28.94
C THR A 119 -0.22 19.51 -28.23
N THR A 120 0.21 18.52 -27.46
CA THR A 120 -0.66 17.62 -26.68
C THR A 120 -0.66 18.03 -25.23
N ALA A 121 -1.76 17.81 -24.51
CA ALA A 121 -1.87 18.27 -23.12
C ALA A 121 -0.88 17.60 -22.15
N LYS A 122 -0.29 16.47 -22.54
CA LYS A 122 0.69 15.72 -21.77
C LYS A 122 2.00 15.64 -22.54
N THR A 123 3.11 15.96 -21.88
CA THR A 123 4.48 15.70 -22.34
C THR A 123 5.13 14.68 -21.42
N VAL A 124 5.95 13.79 -21.97
CA VAL A 124 6.68 12.75 -21.26
C VAL A 124 8.19 12.98 -21.44
N TYR A 125 9.00 12.73 -20.41
CA TYR A 125 10.46 12.63 -20.52
C TYR A 125 10.87 11.26 -20.02
N GLY A 126 11.43 10.44 -20.92
CA GLY A 126 11.74 9.03 -20.71
C GLY A 126 10.62 8.12 -21.22
N GLY A 127 10.58 6.89 -20.72
CA GLY A 127 9.57 5.90 -21.11
C GLY A 127 9.70 4.58 -20.38
N GLN A 128 9.04 3.56 -20.92
CA GLN A 128 9.24 2.19 -20.47
C GLN A 128 10.70 1.80 -20.75
N ASP A 129 11.39 1.34 -19.71
CA ASP A 129 12.81 0.97 -19.74
C ASP A 129 13.77 2.15 -20.04
N ASP A 130 13.31 3.39 -19.82
CA ASP A 130 14.10 4.62 -19.99
C ASP A 130 13.75 5.60 -18.86
N ALA A 131 14.25 5.29 -17.67
CA ALA A 131 13.99 6.07 -16.47
C ALA A 131 14.87 7.31 -16.39
N VAL A 132 14.32 8.35 -15.76
CA VAL A 132 15.08 9.54 -15.42
C VAL A 132 15.80 9.34 -14.08
N PRO A 133 16.90 10.08 -13.81
CA PRO A 133 17.58 10.03 -12.53
C PRO A 133 16.67 10.36 -11.33
N GLU A 134 17.06 9.93 -10.14
CA GLU A 134 16.40 10.38 -8.90
C GLU A 134 16.71 11.85 -8.58
N GLY A 135 15.79 12.51 -7.86
CA GLY A 135 15.94 13.87 -7.35
C GLY A 135 14.81 14.82 -7.73
N ASP A 136 15.08 16.11 -7.52
CA ASP A 136 14.11 17.19 -7.74
C ASP A 136 14.24 17.84 -9.12
N TYR A 137 13.12 17.91 -9.83
CA TYR A 137 12.96 18.52 -11.14
C TYR A 137 12.10 19.77 -11.03
N TYR A 138 12.71 20.93 -11.15
CA TYR A 138 12.01 22.20 -11.19
C TYR A 138 11.78 22.58 -12.66
N PHE A 139 10.53 22.85 -13.02
CA PHE A 139 10.16 23.18 -14.39
C PHE A 139 9.27 24.41 -14.47
N SER A 140 9.29 25.05 -15.63
CA SER A 140 8.37 26.09 -16.04
C SER A 140 7.80 25.76 -17.42
N VAL A 141 6.50 25.99 -17.58
CA VAL A 141 5.80 25.80 -18.85
C VAL A 141 5.32 27.15 -19.34
N THR A 142 5.55 27.47 -20.60
CA THR A 142 5.04 28.67 -21.27
C THR A 142 4.18 28.28 -22.46
N ASP A 143 2.92 28.71 -22.50
CA ASP A 143 2.01 28.41 -23.59
C ASP A 143 2.08 29.45 -24.74
N ALA A 144 1.31 29.24 -25.82
CA ALA A 144 1.33 30.11 -26.99
C ALA A 144 0.84 31.54 -26.71
N CYS A 145 0.09 31.74 -25.62
CA CYS A 145 -0.37 33.05 -25.17
C CYS A 145 0.66 33.75 -24.26
N GLY A 146 1.82 33.13 -24.00
CA GLY A 146 2.87 33.65 -23.13
C GLY A 146 2.55 33.50 -21.65
N ARG A 147 1.57 32.66 -21.28
CA ARG A 147 1.20 32.38 -19.89
C ARG A 147 2.16 31.34 -19.33
N THR A 148 2.57 31.55 -18.08
CA THR A 148 3.56 30.69 -17.43
C THR A 148 3.00 30.04 -16.17
N ASP A 149 3.34 28.78 -15.97
CA ASP A 149 3.17 28.09 -14.68
C ASP A 149 4.46 27.33 -14.34
N THR A 150 4.66 27.00 -13.07
CA THR A 150 5.86 26.32 -12.57
C THR A 150 5.48 25.18 -11.65
N GLY A 151 6.28 24.12 -11.65
CA GLY A 151 6.08 22.99 -10.77
C GLY A 151 7.39 22.34 -10.34
N ILE A 152 7.25 21.37 -9.45
CA ILE A 152 8.32 20.49 -8.99
C ILE A 152 7.86 19.05 -9.15
N ILE A 153 8.76 18.17 -9.59
CA ILE A 153 8.59 16.72 -9.54
C ILE A 153 9.73 16.19 -8.67
N THR A 154 9.40 15.37 -7.67
CA THR A 154 10.40 14.74 -6.80
C THR A 154 10.34 13.23 -7.02
N ILE A 155 11.46 12.64 -7.42
CA ILE A 155 11.63 11.18 -7.54
C ILE A 155 12.59 10.74 -6.44
N GLU A 156 12.12 9.85 -5.58
CA GLU A 156 12.92 9.23 -4.51
C GLU A 156 12.86 7.71 -4.66
N ILE A 157 14.01 7.04 -4.50
CA ILE A 157 14.07 5.59 -4.35
C ILE A 157 13.79 5.28 -2.88
N ILE A 158 12.73 4.52 -2.64
CA ILE A 158 12.42 3.98 -1.31
C ILE A 158 12.95 2.55 -1.31
N ASP A 159 13.97 2.30 -0.49
CA ASP A 159 14.46 0.95 -0.24
C ASP A 159 13.32 0.12 0.38
N LYS A 160 12.99 -1.00 -0.27
CA LYS A 160 11.95 -1.91 0.20
C LYS A 160 12.56 -2.89 1.19
N GLU A 161 11.91 -3.08 2.33
CA GLU A 161 12.30 -4.09 3.32
C GLU A 161 11.32 -5.29 3.25
N PRO A 162 11.81 -6.54 3.38
CA PRO A 162 10.94 -7.70 3.49
C PRO A 162 10.05 -7.64 4.74
N SER A 163 8.76 -7.93 4.58
CA SER A 163 7.83 -8.21 5.67
C SER A 163 7.90 -9.69 6.01
N ILE A 164 8.23 -10.00 7.27
CA ILE A 164 8.47 -11.38 7.74
C ILE A 164 7.48 -11.74 8.84
N SER A 165 6.76 -12.85 8.64
CA SER A 165 5.85 -13.43 9.63
C SER A 165 6.33 -14.83 10.01
N VAL A 166 6.89 -14.99 11.20
CA VAL A 166 7.39 -16.27 11.69
C VAL A 166 6.40 -16.93 12.63
N THR A 167 6.11 -18.20 12.38
CA THR A 167 5.39 -19.09 13.30
C THR A 167 6.40 -19.97 14.05
N PRO A 168 6.49 -19.85 15.39
CA PRO A 168 7.38 -20.68 16.20
C PRO A 168 7.03 -22.18 16.17
N ALA A 169 7.97 -23.01 16.61
CA ALA A 169 7.70 -24.42 16.84
C ALA A 169 6.62 -24.63 17.93
N SER A 170 5.93 -25.77 17.87
CA SER A 170 4.87 -26.14 18.80
C SER A 170 5.23 -27.36 19.65
N CYS A 171 4.40 -27.66 20.66
CA CYS A 171 4.58 -28.87 21.48
C CYS A 171 4.45 -30.18 20.66
N SER A 172 3.71 -30.15 19.56
CA SER A 172 3.41 -31.34 18.74
C SER A 172 4.27 -31.44 17.48
N ASN A 173 4.77 -30.29 16.98
CA ASN A 173 5.68 -30.21 15.86
C ASN A 173 6.89 -29.35 16.26
N PRO A 174 8.12 -29.90 16.35
CA PRO A 174 9.32 -29.15 16.70
C PRO A 174 9.82 -28.22 15.58
N LEU A 175 9.07 -28.12 14.47
CA LEU A 175 9.34 -27.27 13.32
C LEU A 175 8.42 -26.04 13.35
N GLY A 176 8.91 -24.93 12.82
CA GLY A 176 8.14 -23.70 12.61
C GLY A 176 7.84 -23.48 11.12
N SER A 177 7.29 -22.31 10.82
CA SER A 177 7.09 -21.84 9.45
C SER A 177 7.36 -20.34 9.34
N VAL A 178 7.59 -19.86 8.13
CA VAL A 178 7.72 -18.42 7.85
C VAL A 178 6.98 -18.07 6.56
N GLU A 179 6.38 -16.89 6.55
CA GLU A 179 5.90 -16.20 5.36
C GLU A 179 6.72 -14.93 5.17
N ILE A 180 7.22 -14.72 3.95
CA ILE A 180 8.02 -13.54 3.59
C ILE A 180 7.45 -12.92 2.33
N GLU A 181 7.23 -11.61 2.36
CA GLU A 181 6.80 -10.82 1.20
C GLU A 181 7.62 -9.53 1.09
N VAL A 182 7.78 -9.02 -0.13
CA VAL A 182 8.40 -7.71 -0.37
C VAL A 182 7.31 -6.78 -0.91
N PRO A 183 6.94 -5.71 -0.19
CA PRO A 183 5.90 -4.80 -0.64
C PRO A 183 6.20 -4.21 -2.03
N GLU A 184 5.20 -4.20 -2.91
CA GLU A 184 5.31 -3.61 -4.25
C GLU A 184 6.43 -4.18 -5.13
N ALA A 185 6.91 -5.39 -4.86
CA ALA A 185 7.88 -6.11 -5.70
C ALA A 185 7.38 -7.54 -5.96
N THR A 186 7.59 -8.07 -7.17
CA THR A 186 7.22 -9.45 -7.50
C THR A 186 8.42 -10.37 -7.32
N ILE A 187 8.42 -11.19 -6.27
CA ILE A 187 9.52 -12.12 -6.00
C ILE A 187 9.50 -13.23 -7.07
N VAL A 188 10.63 -13.40 -7.77
CA VAL A 188 10.80 -14.44 -8.81
C VAL A 188 11.80 -15.51 -8.42
N MET A 189 12.63 -15.27 -7.40
CA MET A 189 13.61 -16.22 -6.89
C MET A 189 13.76 -16.08 -5.37
N ALA A 190 14.02 -17.20 -4.69
CA ALA A 190 14.32 -17.21 -3.27
C ALA A 190 15.33 -18.31 -2.94
N VAL A 191 16.34 -17.99 -2.15
CA VAL A 191 17.42 -18.92 -1.79
C VAL A 191 17.71 -18.86 -0.29
N VAL A 192 17.75 -20.02 0.36
CA VAL A 192 18.18 -20.13 1.77
C VAL A 192 19.71 -20.19 1.81
N GLU A 193 20.34 -19.10 2.23
CA GLU A 193 21.80 -18.99 2.33
C GLU A 193 22.33 -19.49 3.67
N THR A 194 21.67 -19.11 4.75
CA THR A 194 22.02 -19.54 6.11
C THR A 194 20.82 -20.22 6.76
N ALA A 195 21.07 -21.35 7.41
CA ALA A 195 20.09 -22.09 8.16
C ALA A 195 20.76 -22.82 9.35
N PRO A 196 19.98 -23.28 10.35
CA PRO A 196 20.49 -24.08 11.44
C PRO A 196 21.10 -25.40 10.97
N SER A 197 22.00 -25.99 11.76
CA SER A 197 22.65 -27.27 11.41
C SER A 197 21.67 -28.46 11.28
N SER A 198 20.46 -28.32 11.79
CA SER A 198 19.35 -29.28 11.67
C SER A 198 18.58 -29.16 10.35
N TYR A 199 18.85 -28.15 9.54
CA TYR A 199 18.21 -27.97 8.23
C TYR A 199 18.55 -29.15 7.31
N PRO A 200 17.54 -29.81 6.70
CA PRO A 200 17.76 -31.08 6.01
C PRO A 200 18.38 -30.93 4.60
N HIS A 201 18.38 -29.72 4.05
CA HIS A 201 18.93 -29.43 2.72
C HIS A 201 20.31 -28.78 2.81
N GLN A 202 21.08 -28.88 1.73
CA GLN A 202 22.34 -28.14 1.63
C GLN A 202 22.05 -26.64 1.49
N LEU A 203 22.88 -25.79 2.12
CA LEU A 203 22.78 -24.33 1.98
C LEU A 203 22.96 -23.90 0.52
N GLN A 204 22.53 -22.68 0.22
CA GLN A 204 22.20 -22.26 -1.15
C GLN A 204 21.05 -23.10 -1.72
N HIS A 205 20.05 -23.38 -0.86
CA HIS A 205 18.87 -24.14 -1.23
C HIS A 205 17.88 -23.22 -1.95
N ASP A 206 17.69 -23.48 -3.25
CA ASP A 206 16.66 -22.81 -4.04
C ASP A 206 15.26 -23.22 -3.54
N VAL A 207 14.53 -22.25 -3.02
CA VAL A 207 13.17 -22.39 -2.49
C VAL A 207 12.16 -21.60 -3.34
N THR A 208 12.52 -21.23 -4.56
CA THR A 208 11.67 -20.47 -5.49
C THR A 208 10.33 -21.16 -5.76
N THR A 209 10.29 -22.50 -5.73
CA THR A 209 9.05 -23.27 -5.91
C THR A 209 8.01 -23.06 -4.82
N PHE A 210 8.40 -22.49 -3.68
CA PHE A 210 7.54 -22.20 -2.54
C PHE A 210 6.98 -20.77 -2.56
N ILE A 211 7.27 -19.98 -3.61
CA ILE A 211 6.65 -18.68 -3.83
C ILE A 211 5.26 -18.89 -4.42
N GLY A 212 4.24 -18.46 -3.69
CA GLY A 212 2.84 -18.48 -4.11
C GLY A 212 2.18 -17.13 -3.91
N SER A 213 1.48 -16.61 -4.93
CA SER A 213 0.80 -15.30 -4.86
C SER A 213 1.71 -14.16 -4.37
N ASN A 214 2.98 -14.18 -4.77
CA ASN A 214 4.02 -13.22 -4.36
C ASN A 214 4.48 -13.29 -2.88
N VAL A 215 4.17 -14.39 -2.20
CA VAL A 215 4.63 -14.64 -0.82
C VAL A 215 5.45 -15.92 -0.83
N LEU A 216 6.65 -15.88 -0.26
CA LEU A 216 7.43 -17.08 0.02
C LEU A 216 6.90 -17.72 1.30
N THR A 217 6.47 -18.98 1.23
CA THR A 217 6.02 -19.74 2.41
C THR A 217 6.92 -20.94 2.63
N LEU A 218 7.70 -20.94 3.71
CA LEU A 218 8.50 -22.11 4.12
C LEU A 218 7.84 -22.77 5.32
N GLU A 219 7.41 -24.01 5.15
CA GLU A 219 6.83 -24.85 6.21
C GLU A 219 7.86 -25.86 6.72
N ASP A 220 7.61 -26.40 7.91
CA ASP A 220 8.38 -27.49 8.51
C ASP A 220 9.89 -27.18 8.60
N ILE A 221 10.25 -25.94 8.91
CA ILE A 221 11.64 -25.52 9.08
C ILE A 221 12.11 -25.66 10.54
N PRO A 222 13.32 -26.19 10.81
CA PRO A 222 13.85 -26.31 12.17
C PRO A 222 13.99 -25.00 12.93
N VAL A 223 14.02 -25.09 14.26
CA VAL A 223 14.34 -23.97 15.16
C VAL A 223 15.74 -23.42 14.89
N GLY A 224 15.87 -22.09 14.86
CA GLY A 224 17.12 -21.35 14.78
C GLY A 224 17.06 -20.17 13.80
N ASN A 225 18.24 -19.62 13.47
CA ASN A 225 18.36 -18.43 12.63
C ASN A 225 18.47 -18.79 11.15
N TYR A 226 17.84 -17.97 10.31
CA TYR A 226 17.82 -18.08 8.87
C TYR A 226 18.19 -16.76 8.21
N LEU A 227 18.85 -16.85 7.05
CA LEU A 227 18.97 -15.78 6.07
C LEU A 227 18.46 -16.32 4.74
N VAL A 228 17.41 -15.70 4.23
CA VAL A 228 16.84 -15.98 2.91
C VAL A 228 17.06 -14.77 2.02
N VAL A 229 17.71 -14.97 0.89
CA VAL A 229 17.89 -13.94 -0.14
C VAL A 229 16.76 -14.09 -1.15
N LEU A 230 15.98 -13.03 -1.30
CA LEU A 230 14.89 -12.93 -2.26
C LEU A 230 15.37 -12.11 -3.46
N THR A 231 14.96 -12.45 -4.66
CA THR A 231 15.20 -11.64 -5.85
C THR A 231 13.88 -11.35 -6.54
N ASP A 232 13.63 -10.08 -6.84
CA ASP A 232 12.43 -9.65 -7.57
C ASP A 232 12.58 -9.76 -9.09
N GLU A 233 11.52 -9.45 -9.82
CA GLU A 233 11.49 -9.47 -11.29
C GLU A 233 12.47 -8.48 -11.93
N CYS A 234 12.96 -7.52 -11.14
CA CYS A 234 13.94 -6.51 -11.53
C CYS A 234 15.39 -6.91 -11.21
N GLY A 235 15.59 -8.07 -10.59
CA GLY A 235 16.92 -8.55 -10.21
C GLY A 235 17.47 -7.90 -8.94
N ILE A 236 16.63 -7.18 -8.17
CA ILE A 236 17.02 -6.60 -6.89
C ILE A 236 16.97 -7.69 -5.83
N GLU A 237 18.03 -7.80 -5.05
CA GLU A 237 18.15 -8.75 -3.94
C GLU A 237 17.70 -8.11 -2.62
N TYR A 238 16.98 -8.89 -1.81
CA TYR A 238 16.52 -8.50 -0.48
C TYR A 238 16.88 -9.57 0.54
N ASP A 239 17.55 -9.15 1.61
CA ASP A 239 17.95 -10.02 2.71
C ASP A 239 16.83 -10.13 3.75
N ALA A 240 16.31 -11.35 3.94
CA ALA A 240 15.31 -11.65 4.97
C ALA A 240 15.93 -12.49 6.10
N GLU A 241 16.29 -11.81 7.19
CA GLU A 241 16.83 -12.44 8.40
C GLU A 241 15.72 -12.70 9.44
N PHE A 242 15.64 -13.92 9.95
CA PHE A 242 14.66 -14.26 10.99
C PHE A 242 15.08 -15.43 11.87
N GLU A 243 14.40 -15.57 13.02
CA GLU A 243 14.61 -16.66 13.98
C GLU A 243 13.31 -17.45 14.19
N VAL A 244 13.37 -18.77 13.97
CA VAL A 244 12.33 -19.71 14.39
C VAL A 244 12.59 -20.11 15.82
N LEU A 245 11.73 -19.65 16.74
CA LEU A 245 11.86 -19.94 18.17
C LEU A 245 11.40 -21.37 18.51
N ALA A 246 12.08 -21.98 19.48
CA ALA A 246 11.65 -23.24 20.07
C ALA A 246 10.33 -23.06 20.83
N PHE A 247 9.54 -24.13 20.88
CA PHE A 247 8.39 -24.16 21.78
C PHE A 247 8.84 -24.01 23.23
N ASN A 248 8.39 -22.95 23.90
CA ASN A 248 8.63 -22.74 25.32
C ASN A 248 7.33 -22.95 26.09
N ILE A 249 7.34 -23.92 27.01
CA ILE A 249 6.21 -24.12 27.92
C ILE A 249 6.24 -22.99 28.94
N SER A 250 5.22 -22.13 28.90
CA SER A 250 4.97 -21.16 29.97
C SER A 250 4.95 -21.90 31.32
N SER A 251 5.70 -21.40 32.31
CA SER A 251 5.77 -22.00 33.64
C SER A 251 4.36 -22.26 34.19
N ILE A 252 4.10 -23.49 34.61
CA ILE A 252 2.85 -23.87 35.27
C ILE A 252 2.87 -23.30 36.70
N ASN A 253 1.95 -22.39 37.01
CA ASN A 253 1.83 -21.79 38.35
C ASN A 253 0.64 -22.40 39.11
N PRO A 254 0.86 -23.28 40.09
CA PRO A 254 -0.22 -23.79 40.93
C PRO A 254 -0.73 -22.69 41.87
N ILE A 255 -2.04 -22.55 41.95
CA ILE A 255 -2.73 -21.61 42.85
C ILE A 255 -3.46 -22.44 43.90
N ALA A 256 -3.05 -22.32 45.16
CA ALA A 256 -3.80 -22.87 46.28
C ALA A 256 -4.81 -21.83 46.79
N ARG A 257 -6.06 -22.26 47.04
CA ARG A 257 -7.11 -21.43 47.65
C ARG A 257 -7.62 -22.09 48.93
N PRO A 258 -7.81 -21.35 50.03
CA PRO A 258 -8.42 -21.91 51.25
C PRO A 258 -9.82 -22.44 50.98
N ASP A 259 -10.16 -23.59 51.55
CA ASP A 259 -11.52 -24.12 51.58
C ASP A 259 -12.28 -23.51 52.78
N CYS A 260 -13.62 -23.60 52.76
CA CYS A 260 -14.49 -23.26 53.88
C CYS A 260 -14.33 -24.23 55.07
N SER A 261 -13.75 -25.42 54.84
CA SER A 261 -13.47 -26.41 55.88
C SER A 261 -12.11 -26.15 56.53
N PRO A 262 -12.03 -26.02 57.87
CA PRO A 262 -10.76 -25.85 58.57
C PRO A 262 -9.75 -26.94 58.20
N GLY A 263 -8.54 -26.53 57.79
CA GLY A 263 -7.45 -27.44 57.41
C GLY A 263 -7.50 -27.96 55.97
N LYS A 264 -8.44 -27.53 55.13
CA LYS A 264 -8.51 -27.90 53.71
C LYS A 264 -8.21 -26.71 52.78
N SER A 265 -7.66 -27.01 51.61
CA SER A 265 -7.42 -26.06 50.53
C SER A 265 -7.68 -26.75 49.20
N THR A 266 -8.12 -25.98 48.22
CA THR A 266 -8.17 -26.42 46.82
C THR A 266 -6.91 -26.01 46.09
N VAL A 267 -6.48 -26.79 45.11
CA VAL A 267 -5.36 -26.48 44.23
C VAL A 267 -5.88 -26.40 42.81
N SER A 268 -5.62 -25.27 42.16
CA SER A 268 -5.87 -25.10 40.73
C SER A 268 -4.56 -24.94 39.97
N ILE A 269 -4.42 -25.67 38.87
CA ILE A 269 -3.27 -25.59 37.98
C ILE A 269 -3.80 -25.25 36.59
N LEU A 270 -3.27 -24.18 36.01
CA LEU A 270 -3.63 -23.72 34.66
C LEU A 270 -2.42 -23.85 33.75
N SER A 271 -2.62 -24.47 32.59
CA SER A 271 -1.68 -24.44 31.47
C SER A 271 -2.44 -23.99 30.23
N PHE A 272 -2.03 -22.87 29.64
CA PHE A 272 -2.71 -22.30 28.48
C PHE A 272 -2.18 -22.87 27.15
N ASN A 273 -0.94 -23.38 27.12
CA ASN A 273 -0.36 -24.04 25.95
C ASN A 273 0.90 -24.85 26.34
N PRO A 274 0.88 -26.20 26.30
CA PRO A 274 -0.23 -27.08 25.92
C PRO A 274 -1.23 -27.26 27.09
N PRO A 275 -2.49 -27.68 26.85
CA PRO A 275 -3.44 -28.00 27.92
C PRO A 275 -2.95 -29.15 28.79
N LEU A 276 -3.30 -29.14 30.08
CA LEU A 276 -2.99 -30.26 30.97
C LEU A 276 -3.69 -31.54 30.51
N THR A 277 -2.97 -32.66 30.49
CA THR A 277 -3.50 -33.98 30.11
C THR A 277 -3.37 -35.02 31.22
N SER A 278 -2.42 -34.87 32.14
CA SER A 278 -2.23 -35.77 33.27
C SER A 278 -1.70 -35.04 34.51
N ILE A 279 -2.18 -35.41 35.69
CA ILE A 279 -1.62 -34.99 36.98
C ILE A 279 -1.50 -36.19 37.91
N ILE A 280 -0.29 -36.37 38.44
CA ILE A 280 0.05 -37.42 39.40
C ILE A 280 0.56 -36.76 40.67
N ILE A 281 -0.10 -37.03 41.78
CA ILE A 281 0.35 -36.61 43.11
C ILE A 281 1.34 -37.66 43.60
N THR A 282 2.62 -37.28 43.70
CA THR A 282 3.70 -38.19 44.10
C THR A 282 4.04 -38.12 45.58
N ALA A 283 3.66 -37.03 46.25
CA ALA A 283 3.86 -36.78 47.67
C ALA A 283 2.70 -35.94 48.22
N ALA A 284 2.22 -36.28 49.42
CA ALA A 284 1.17 -35.54 50.10
C ALA A 284 1.32 -35.69 51.64
N PRO A 285 0.71 -34.79 52.44
CA PRO A 285 0.65 -34.94 53.90
C PRO A 285 0.00 -36.25 54.36
N LEU A 286 0.23 -36.65 55.61
CA LEU A 286 -0.31 -37.89 56.18
C LEU A 286 -1.86 -37.91 56.20
N GLU A 287 -2.47 -36.74 56.15
CA GLU A 287 -3.92 -36.54 56.10
C GLU A 287 -4.51 -36.79 54.71
N PHE A 288 -3.69 -36.91 53.67
CA PHE A 288 -4.14 -37.27 52.33
C PHE A 288 -4.40 -38.79 52.27
N THR A 289 -5.66 -39.16 52.12
CA THR A 289 -6.13 -40.55 52.31
C THR A 289 -5.94 -41.45 51.09
N GLU A 290 -5.60 -40.87 49.94
CA GLU A 290 -5.40 -41.65 48.71
C GLU A 290 -4.00 -42.29 48.67
N THR A 291 -3.89 -43.44 48.01
CA THR A 291 -2.61 -44.13 47.85
C THR A 291 -1.70 -43.36 46.90
N LEU A 292 -0.49 -43.03 47.34
CA LEU A 292 0.51 -42.37 46.50
C LEU A 292 1.36 -43.41 45.73
N PRO A 293 1.67 -43.18 44.44
CA PRO A 293 1.25 -42.02 43.64
C PRO A 293 -0.23 -42.08 43.27
N HIS A 294 -0.95 -40.96 43.46
CA HIS A 294 -2.37 -40.84 43.14
C HIS A 294 -2.57 -40.15 41.80
N ASP A 295 -3.24 -40.81 40.86
CA ASP A 295 -3.61 -40.21 39.58
C ASP A 295 -4.84 -39.32 39.77
N ALA A 296 -4.62 -38.01 39.75
CA ALA A 296 -5.66 -37.00 39.88
C ALA A 296 -6.12 -36.44 38.52
N SER A 297 -5.74 -37.08 37.40
CA SER A 297 -6.04 -36.59 36.04
C SER A 297 -7.53 -36.48 35.75
N TYR A 298 -8.38 -37.20 36.48
CA TYR A 298 -9.84 -37.09 36.41
C TYR A 298 -10.37 -35.71 36.83
N ASN A 299 -9.58 -34.90 37.53
CA ASN A 299 -9.92 -33.53 37.93
C ASN A 299 -9.49 -32.48 36.89
N ILE A 300 -9.01 -32.91 35.72
CA ILE A 300 -8.68 -32.02 34.61
C ILE A 300 -9.93 -31.78 33.76
N ALA A 301 -10.31 -30.51 33.59
CA ALA A 301 -11.38 -30.08 32.70
C ALA A 301 -10.88 -28.91 31.84
N ASN A 302 -11.04 -29.01 30.51
CA ASN A 302 -10.62 -27.97 29.55
C ASN A 302 -9.15 -27.50 29.69
N GLY A 303 -8.23 -28.43 29.98
CA GLY A 303 -6.80 -28.11 30.15
C GLY A 303 -6.44 -27.45 31.49
N ALA A 304 -7.40 -27.31 32.40
CA ALA A 304 -7.24 -26.80 33.75
C ALA A 304 -7.50 -27.91 34.79
N PHE A 305 -6.71 -27.93 35.85
CA PHE A 305 -6.90 -28.84 36.98
C PHE A 305 -7.48 -28.09 38.18
N SER A 306 -8.37 -28.76 38.91
CA SER A 306 -8.88 -28.29 40.19
C SER A 306 -9.23 -29.46 41.11
N MET A 307 -8.64 -29.53 42.31
CA MET A 307 -8.99 -30.50 43.36
C MET A 307 -9.10 -29.84 44.73
#